data_AF-A0A2N1DR14-F1
#
_entry.id   AF-A0A2N1DR14-F1
#
_cell.length_a   1.000
_cell.length_b   1.000
_cell.length_c   1.000
_cell.angle_alpha   90.00
_cell.angle_beta   90.00
_cell.angle_gamma   90.00
#
_symmetry.space_group_name_H-M   'P 1'
#
loop_
_entity.id
_entity.type
_entity.pdbx_description
1 polymer ?
#
loop_
_entity_poly.entity_id
_entity_poly.type
_entity_poly.pdbx_seq_one_letter_code
_entity_poly.pdbx_strand_id
1 'polypeptide(L)' 'MRTNQGWMYLGIVIDLYSRRVVGWSISKRMTVDLVERALQMAINIRQPKLD' A
#
# COMPACT_ATOMS: atom_id res chain seq x y z
N MET A 1 9.35 21.91 9.29
CA MET A 1 10.30 20.79 9.46
C MET A 1 10.54 20.16 8.09
N ARG A 2 11.75 20.28 7.53
CA ARG A 2 12.12 19.65 6.26
C ARG A 2 12.71 18.29 6.60
N THR A 3 11.97 17.21 6.40
CA THR A 3 12.50 15.88 6.68
C THR A 3 13.52 15.57 5.58
N ASN A 4 14.78 15.40 5.94
CA ASN A 4 15.90 15.11 5.02
C ASN A 4 15.84 13.66 4.50
N GLN A 5 14.65 13.17 4.13
CA GLN A 5 14.39 11.74 3.95
C GLN A 5 14.80 11.20 2.57
N GLY A 6 15.30 12.05 1.67
CA GLY A 6 15.68 11.63 0.32
C GLY A 6 14.49 11.03 -0.45
N TRP A 7 14.78 10.15 -1.41
CA TRP A 7 13.76 9.42 -2.15
C TRP A 7 13.14 8.30 -1.32
N MET A 8 11.83 8.09 -1.50
CA MET A 8 11.07 7.03 -0.87
C MET A 8 10.27 6.26 -1.92
N TYR A 9 10.03 4.99 -1.65
CA TYR A 9 9.16 4.11 -2.44
C TYR A 9 7.77 4.08 -1.83
N LEU A 10 6.75 4.15 -2.70
CA LEU A 10 5.34 4.10 -2.35
C LEU A 10 4.72 2.88 -3.03
N GLY A 11 4.17 1.96 -2.22
CA GLY A 11 3.33 0.87 -2.71
C GLY A 11 1.86 1.24 -2.61
N ILE A 12 1.07 0.98 -3.65
CA ILE A 12 -0.37 1.29 -3.72
C ILE A 12 -1.12 0.05 -4.21
N VAL A 13 -2.26 -0.26 -3.59
CA VAL A 13 -3.24 -1.24 -4.06
C VAL A 13 -4.53 -0.52 -4.42
N ILE A 14 -5.02 -0.74 -5.64
CA ILE A 14 -6.22 -0.12 -6.19
C ILE A 14 -7.27 -1.19 -6.41
N ASP A 15 -8.50 -0.92 -5.97
CA ASP A 15 -9.67 -1.70 -6.39
C ASP A 15 -10.10 -1.27 -7.81
N LEU A 16 -10.07 -2.21 -8.75
CA LEU A 16 -10.32 -1.90 -10.17
C LEU A 16 -11.76 -1.49 -10.44
N TYR A 17 -12.74 -2.01 -9.68
CA TYR A 17 -14.15 -1.70 -9.89
C TYR A 17 -14.47 -0.25 -9.48
N SER A 18 -14.11 0.14 -8.26
CA SER A 18 -14.39 1.49 -7.75
C SER A 18 -13.31 2.53 -8.06
N ARG A 19 -12.15 2.10 -8.58
CA ARG A 19 -10.94 2.92 -8.78
C ARG A 19 -10.43 3.60 -7.51
N ARG A 20 -10.77 3.05 -6.33
CA ARG A 20 -10.33 3.59 -5.04
C ARG A 20 -9.01 2.97 -4.64
N VAL A 21 -8.12 3.78 -4.05
CA VAL A 21 -6.97 3.27 -3.31
C VAL A 21 -7.49 2.58 -2.05
N VAL A 22 -7.16 1.30 -1.92
CA VAL A 22 -7.62 0.45 -0.81
C VAL A 22 -6.47 0.04 0.10
N GLY A 23 -5.22 0.28 -0.28
CA GLY A 23 -4.07 0.04 0.58
C GLY A 23 -2.85 0.81 0.11
N TRP A 24 -2.01 1.24 1.04
CA TRP A 24 -0.77 1.95 0.72
C TRP A 24 0.29 1.75 1.80
N SER A 25 1.55 1.94 1.44
CA SER A 25 2.69 1.88 2.37
C SER A 25 3.88 2.62 1.78
N ILE A 26 4.75 3.18 2.63
CA ILE A 26 5.93 3.96 2.24
C ILE A 26 7.17 3.39 2.92
N SER A 27 8.27 3.28 2.18
CA SER A 27 9.56 2.82 2.69
C SER A 27 10.73 3.53 2.01
N LYS A 28 11.88 3.62 2.68
CA LYS A 28 13.14 4.07 2.07
C LYS A 28 13.74 3.07 1.09
N ARG A 29 13.28 1.82 1.11
CA ARG A 29 13.79 0.73 0.29
C ARG A 29 12.63 0.02 -0.40
N MET A 30 12.83 -0.37 -1.66
CA MET A 30 11.89 -1.22 -2.39
C MET A 30 12.06 -2.67 -1.90
N THR A 31 11.22 -3.09 -0.95
CA THR A 31 11.24 -4.44 -0.37
C THR A 31 9.89 -5.13 -0.53
N VAL A 32 9.84 -6.45 -0.35
CA VAL A 32 8.58 -7.21 -0.36
C VAL A 32 7.64 -6.70 0.73
N ASP A 33 8.15 -6.43 1.93
CA ASP A 33 7.36 -5.87 3.06
C ASP A 33 6.61 -4.58 2.71
N LEU A 34 7.13 -3.76 1.79
CA LEU A 34 6.46 -2.55 1.33
C LEU A 34 5.12 -2.90 0.68
N VAL A 35 5.14 -3.87 -0.23
CA VAL A 35 3.96 -4.33 -0.97
C VAL A 35 3.06 -5.16 -0.07
N GLU A 36 3.64 -6.02 0.78
CA GLU A 36 2.88 -6.85 1.73
C GLU A 36 2.04 -5.99 2.69
N ARG A 37 2.60 -4.93 3.26
CA ARG A 37 1.86 -4.00 4.13
C ARG A 37 0.71 -3.30 3.39
N ALA A 38 0.95 -2.85 2.17
CA ALA A 38 -0.09 -2.23 1.35
C ALA A 38 -1.22 -3.23 1.03
N LEU A 39 -0.87 -4.50 0.76
CA LEU A 39 -1.84 -5.56 0.51
C LEU A 39 -2.63 -5.94 1.75
N GLN A 40 -1.99 -6.11 2.90
CA GLN A 40 -2.67 -6.39 4.18
C GLN A 40 -3.67 -5.29 4.53
N MET A 41 -3.30 -4.02 4.33
CA MET A 41 -4.23 -2.89 4.49
C MET A 41 -5.44 -3.02 3.56
N ALA A 42 -5.22 -3.38 2.29
CA ALA A 42 -6.29 -3.58 1.31
C ALA A 42 -7.25 -4.71 1.70
N ILE A 43 -6.72 -5.85 2.14
CA ILE A 43 -7.52 -6.99 2.61
C ILE A 43 -8.35 -6.57 3.82
N ASN A 44 -7.76 -5.87 4.79
CA ASN A 44 -8.49 -5.42 5.99
C ASN A 44 -9.60 -4.41 5.65
N ILE A 45 -9.39 -3.55 4.66
CA ILE A 45 -10.39 -2.56 4.22
C ILE A 45 -11.53 -3.19 3.43
N ARG A 46 -11.21 -4.15 2.54
CA ARG A 46 -12.21 -4.72 1.62
C ARG A 46 -12.87 -5.99 2.12
N GLN A 47 -12.22 -6.73 3.02
CA GLN A 47 -12.65 -8.04 3.52
C GLN A 47 -13.26 -8.90 2.39
N PRO A 48 -12.49 -9.17 1.33
CA PRO A 48 -13.00 -9.95 0.20
C PRO A 48 -13.45 -11.32 0.70
N LYS A 49 -14.63 -11.75 0.27
CA LYS A 49 -15.12 -13.10 0.58
C LYS A 49 -14.23 -14.10 -0.16
N LEU A 50 -13.89 -15.19 0.52
CA LEU A 50 -13.42 -16.40 -0.14
C LEU A 50 -14.68 -17.10 -0.63
N ASP A 51 -14.89 -17.06 -1.94
CA ASP A 51 -15.92 -17.85 -2.61
C ASP A 51 -15.49 -19.31 -2.75
#